data_AF-A0AAJ2YBK3-F1
#
_entry.id   AF-A0AAJ2YBK3-F1
#
_cell.length_a   1.000
_cell.length_b   1.000
_cell.length_c   1.000
_cell.angle_alpha   90.00
_cell.angle_beta   90.00
_cell.angle_gamma   90.00
#
_symmetry.space_group_name_H-M   'P 1'
#
loop_
_entity.id
_entity.type
_entity.pdbx_description
1 polymer ?
#
loop_
_entity_poly.entity_id
_entity_poly.type
_entity_poly.pdbx_seq_one_letter_code
_entity_poly.pdbx_strand_id
1 'polypeptide(L)'
;MTDVSDVAQAFDDGVPDRGRAWAFIRGFAAAWDEPLTEDDGTPAAELARAEATFGCSLPAALREVYMLLGLRSSLVANQDPLLPPAEIFVHDQCGGVLVFRSENQGCAFWGVRLGDLDQDDPPVFVQARHGWVPFLDRVSLACAELVLSEALFGGGGRLYNACELPADLLEAVPERFQRVALPDYPMWTGPEDFPVRWFSAPGQLLRQDGLDAHSWLHVRGRTRADLEAICETVPGRWSLGYTESLDAGPLPFEPS
;
A
#
# COMPACT_ATOMS: atom_id res chain seq x y z
N MET A 1 -2.00 7.63 23.55
CA MET A 1 -2.06 7.19 22.15
C MET A 1 -1.20 8.15 21.36
N THR A 2 -0.15 7.66 20.71
CA THR A 2 0.69 8.48 19.84
C THR A 2 -0.17 8.95 18.66
N ASP A 3 -0.20 10.25 18.40
CA ASP A 3 -0.87 10.80 17.22
C ASP A 3 -0.11 10.35 15.98
N VAL A 4 -0.70 9.46 15.17
CA VAL A 4 -0.09 8.91 13.94
C VAL A 4 -0.32 9.86 12.75
N SER A 5 -0.53 11.16 13.03
CA SER A 5 -0.56 12.19 12.01
C SER A 5 0.76 12.31 11.25
N ASP A 6 1.89 11.94 11.88
CA ASP A 6 3.19 11.74 11.22
C ASP A 6 3.56 10.24 11.20
N VAL A 7 3.61 9.67 10.01
CA VAL A 7 3.86 8.24 9.80
C VAL A 7 5.27 7.84 10.20
N ALA A 8 6.29 8.63 9.86
CA ALA A 8 7.67 8.34 10.18
C ALA A 8 7.89 8.31 11.68
N GLN A 9 7.30 9.27 12.42
CA GLN A 9 7.32 9.26 13.89
C GLN A 9 6.65 8.00 14.47
N ALA A 10 5.53 7.55 13.89
CA ALA A 10 4.88 6.31 14.30
C ALA A 10 5.74 5.05 14.00
N PHE A 11 6.69 5.18 13.07
CA PHE A 11 7.68 4.16 12.70
C PHE A 11 9.06 4.36 13.33
N ASP A 12 9.28 5.31 14.25
CA ASP A 12 10.62 5.62 14.79
C ASP A 12 11.34 4.39 15.38
N ASP A 13 10.60 3.50 16.06
CA ASP A 13 11.12 2.23 16.60
C ASP A 13 11.02 1.04 15.62
N GLY A 14 10.65 1.32 14.37
CA GLY A 14 10.29 0.34 13.36
C GLY A 14 9.02 -0.45 13.68
N VAL A 15 8.85 -1.56 12.97
CA VAL A 15 7.77 -2.54 13.16
C VAL A 15 8.40 -3.92 13.35
N PRO A 16 8.92 -4.22 14.56
CA PRO A 16 9.68 -5.44 14.81
C PRO A 16 8.80 -6.69 14.89
N ASP A 17 7.50 -6.54 15.14
CA ASP A 17 6.55 -7.64 15.31
C ASP A 17 5.13 -7.29 14.86
N ARG A 18 4.28 -8.33 14.82
CA ARG A 18 2.86 -8.25 14.45
C ARG A 18 2.09 -7.26 15.33
N GLY A 19 2.33 -7.27 16.65
CA GLY A 19 1.64 -6.40 17.60
C GLY A 19 1.90 -4.93 17.32
N ARG A 20 3.15 -4.56 17.00
CA ARG A 20 3.49 -3.20 16.59
C ARG A 20 2.84 -2.81 15.27
N ALA A 21 2.78 -3.73 14.29
CA ALA A 21 2.11 -3.48 13.01
C ALA A 21 0.62 -3.17 13.20
N TRP A 22 -0.08 -3.98 14.00
CA TRP A 22 -1.50 -3.78 14.29
C TRP A 22 -1.77 -2.49 15.08
N ALA A 23 -0.88 -2.15 16.02
CA ALA A 23 -0.97 -0.89 16.75
C ALA A 23 -0.79 0.31 15.81
N PHE A 24 0.17 0.23 14.88
CA PHE A 24 0.35 1.24 13.83
C PHE A 24 -0.92 1.37 12.98
N ILE A 25 -1.44 0.27 12.43
CA ILE A 25 -2.62 0.29 11.55
C ILE A 25 -3.83 0.92 12.25
N ARG A 26 -4.10 0.58 13.52
CA ARG A 26 -5.20 1.20 14.30
C ARG A 26 -4.98 2.70 14.48
N GLY A 27 -3.76 3.11 14.82
CA GLY A 27 -3.42 4.52 15.01
C GLY A 27 -3.50 5.32 13.71
N PHE A 28 -3.02 4.74 12.61
CA PHE A 28 -3.09 5.33 11.28
C PHE A 28 -4.53 5.51 10.83
N ALA A 29 -5.37 4.48 10.94
CA ALA A 29 -6.80 4.55 10.62
C ALA A 29 -7.48 5.68 11.40
N ALA A 30 -7.26 5.76 12.71
CA ALA A 30 -7.83 6.81 13.55
C ALA A 30 -7.37 8.24 13.20
N ALA A 31 -6.18 8.40 12.61
CA ALA A 31 -5.60 9.70 12.29
C ALA A 31 -5.83 10.15 10.84
N TRP A 32 -5.96 9.22 9.89
CA TRP A 32 -6.03 9.47 8.45
C TRP A 32 -7.39 9.13 7.82
N ASP A 33 -8.22 8.37 8.53
CA ASP A 33 -9.57 7.98 8.12
C ASP A 33 -10.50 8.00 9.35
N GLU A 34 -11.07 6.86 9.75
CA GLU A 34 -11.81 6.70 11.01
C GLU A 34 -11.21 5.56 11.85
N PRO A 35 -11.37 5.60 13.19
CA PRO A 35 -10.92 4.52 14.06
C PRO A 35 -11.56 3.18 13.70
N LEU A 36 -10.74 2.12 13.64
CA LEU A 36 -11.23 0.77 13.42
C LEU A 36 -12.15 0.30 14.54
N THR A 37 -13.19 -0.42 14.15
CA THR A 37 -14.19 -1.06 14.98
C THR A 37 -14.13 -2.59 14.79
N GLU A 38 -14.93 -3.32 15.57
CA GLU A 38 -15.04 -4.79 15.40
C GLU A 38 -15.71 -5.17 14.06
N ASP A 39 -16.55 -4.29 13.50
CA ASP A 39 -17.27 -4.51 12.25
C ASP A 39 -16.39 -4.36 11.00
N ASP A 40 -15.18 -3.77 11.14
CA ASP A 40 -14.21 -3.63 10.06
C ASP A 40 -13.45 -4.95 9.77
N GLY A 41 -13.57 -5.94 10.65
CA GLY A 41 -12.89 -7.24 10.55
C GLY A 41 -13.68 -8.29 9.80
N THR A 42 -12.99 -9.12 9.01
CA THR A 42 -13.56 -10.34 8.45
C THR A 42 -13.89 -11.34 9.57
N PRO A 43 -15.12 -11.89 9.60
CA PRO A 43 -15.49 -12.88 10.60
C PRO A 43 -14.62 -14.15 10.53
N ALA A 44 -14.22 -14.68 11.69
CA ALA A 44 -13.39 -15.89 11.77
C ALA A 44 -13.98 -17.12 11.04
N ALA A 45 -15.31 -17.22 11.00
CA ALA A 45 -16.01 -18.29 10.27
C ALA A 45 -15.87 -18.17 8.75
N GLU A 46 -15.69 -16.96 8.21
CA GLU A 46 -15.43 -16.75 6.79
C GLU A 46 -14.00 -17.16 6.43
N LEU A 47 -13.03 -16.80 7.26
CA LEU A 47 -11.65 -17.26 7.10
C LEU A 47 -11.55 -18.78 7.15
N ALA A 48 -12.23 -19.43 8.10
CA ALA A 48 -12.25 -20.89 8.20
C ALA A 48 -12.86 -21.56 6.96
N ARG A 49 -13.88 -20.95 6.33
CA ARG A 49 -14.44 -21.45 5.07
C ARG A 49 -13.44 -21.32 3.93
N ALA A 50 -12.76 -20.18 3.83
CA ALA A 50 -11.74 -19.96 2.81
C ALA A 50 -10.58 -20.96 2.94
N GLU A 51 -10.06 -21.18 4.15
CA GLU A 51 -9.03 -22.18 4.44
C GLU A 51 -9.44 -23.59 4.02
N ALA A 52 -10.70 -23.97 4.25
CA ALA A 52 -11.23 -25.25 3.79
C ALA A 52 -11.31 -25.32 2.25
N THR A 53 -11.52 -24.20 1.56
CA THR A 53 -11.60 -24.14 0.09
C THR A 53 -10.23 -24.28 -0.57
N PHE A 54 -9.21 -23.53 -0.13
CA PHE A 54 -7.86 -23.63 -0.70
C PHE A 54 -6.97 -24.70 -0.04
N GLY A 55 -7.46 -25.35 1.02
CA GLY A 55 -6.88 -26.58 1.57
C GLY A 55 -5.63 -26.39 2.45
N CYS A 56 -5.37 -25.18 2.90
CA CYS A 56 -4.28 -24.88 3.85
C CYS A 56 -4.74 -23.87 4.90
N SER A 57 -3.97 -23.71 5.97
CA SER A 57 -4.22 -22.68 6.99
C SER A 57 -3.53 -21.37 6.63
N LEU A 58 -4.16 -20.25 6.95
CA LEU A 58 -3.53 -18.94 6.91
C LEU A 58 -2.51 -18.81 8.05
N PRO A 59 -1.34 -18.22 7.78
CA PRO A 59 -0.43 -17.73 8.81
C PRO A 59 -1.15 -16.83 9.82
N ALA A 60 -0.67 -16.79 11.06
CA ALA A 60 -1.26 -15.99 12.12
C ALA A 60 -1.40 -14.51 11.72
N ALA A 61 -0.38 -13.94 11.07
CA ALA A 61 -0.40 -12.56 10.59
C ALA A 61 -1.52 -12.29 9.58
N LEU A 62 -1.75 -13.19 8.61
CA LEU A 62 -2.83 -13.02 7.63
C LEU A 62 -4.20 -13.15 8.30
N ARG A 63 -4.39 -14.14 9.18
CA ARG A 63 -5.65 -14.28 9.93
C ARG A 63 -5.95 -13.01 10.74
N GLU A 64 -4.94 -12.49 11.44
CA GLU A 64 -5.08 -11.30 12.28
C GLU A 64 -5.39 -10.04 11.48
N VAL A 65 -4.73 -9.81 10.33
CA VAL A 65 -5.04 -8.63 9.51
C VAL A 65 -6.46 -8.69 8.95
N TYR A 66 -6.91 -9.86 8.47
CA TYR A 66 -8.29 -10.00 8.00
C TYR A 66 -9.29 -9.71 9.13
N MET A 67 -9.06 -10.28 10.32
CA MET A 67 -9.92 -10.02 11.48
C MET A 67 -9.83 -8.57 12.00
N LEU A 68 -8.77 -7.83 11.65
CA LEU A 68 -8.58 -6.45 12.07
C LEU A 68 -9.27 -5.45 11.15
N LEU A 69 -9.11 -5.59 9.83
CA LEU A 69 -9.57 -4.59 8.87
C LEU A 69 -9.97 -5.17 7.49
N GLY A 70 -10.19 -6.48 7.37
CA GLY A 70 -10.47 -7.14 6.09
C GLY A 70 -11.75 -6.66 5.38
N LEU A 71 -12.64 -5.95 6.07
CA LEU A 71 -13.84 -5.32 5.52
C LEU A 71 -13.73 -3.79 5.39
N ARG A 72 -12.60 -3.19 5.82
CA ARG A 72 -12.36 -1.74 5.75
C ARG A 72 -11.91 -1.31 4.35
N SER A 73 -12.86 -1.24 3.41
CA SER A 73 -12.57 -0.95 2.00
C SER A 73 -11.74 0.32 1.76
N SER A 74 -11.89 1.36 2.59
CA SER A 74 -11.09 2.60 2.50
C SER A 74 -9.58 2.38 2.71
N LEU A 75 -9.19 1.33 3.43
CA LEU A 75 -7.79 1.03 3.77
C LEU A 75 -7.24 -0.21 3.05
N VAL A 76 -8.08 -1.00 2.37
CA VAL A 76 -7.65 -2.28 1.78
C VAL A 76 -8.19 -2.57 0.38
N ALA A 77 -8.97 -1.68 -0.25
CA ALA A 77 -9.70 -2.02 -1.49
C ALA A 77 -9.74 -0.92 -2.59
N ASN A 78 -8.67 -0.13 -2.75
CA ASN A 78 -8.53 0.96 -3.71
C ASN A 78 -7.62 0.61 -4.90
N GLN A 79 -6.32 0.39 -4.68
CA GLN A 79 -5.34 0.31 -5.79
C GLN A 79 -4.71 -1.07 -5.92
N ASP A 80 -4.21 -1.63 -4.82
CA ASP A 80 -3.71 -3.00 -4.76
C ASP A 80 -4.48 -3.75 -3.66
N PRO A 81 -5.77 -4.06 -3.88
CA PRO A 81 -6.66 -4.60 -2.86
C PRO A 81 -6.13 -5.85 -2.16
N LEU A 82 -6.39 -5.91 -0.85
CA LEU A 82 -6.44 -7.16 -0.09
C LEU A 82 -7.62 -7.97 -0.62
N LEU A 83 -7.33 -9.16 -1.15
CA LEU A 83 -8.36 -10.02 -1.71
C LEU A 83 -9.33 -10.45 -0.61
N PRO A 84 -10.66 -10.43 -0.86
CA PRO A 84 -11.60 -11.10 0.02
C PRO A 84 -11.20 -12.56 0.25
N PRO A 85 -11.48 -13.18 1.41
CA PRO A 85 -11.06 -14.55 1.69
C PRO A 85 -11.50 -15.57 0.63
N ALA A 86 -12.67 -15.38 0.04
CA ALA A 86 -13.21 -16.25 -1.01
C ALA A 86 -12.47 -16.12 -2.36
N GLU A 87 -11.69 -15.06 -2.54
CA GLU A 87 -10.92 -14.78 -3.75
C GLU A 87 -9.43 -15.10 -3.59
N ILE A 88 -8.97 -15.46 -2.38
CA ILE A 88 -7.62 -15.99 -2.15
C ILE A 88 -7.44 -17.27 -2.98
N PHE A 89 -6.32 -17.36 -3.70
CA PHE A 89 -6.01 -18.50 -4.54
C PHE A 89 -4.54 -18.89 -4.45
N VAL A 90 -4.20 -20.08 -4.93
CA VAL A 90 -2.83 -20.55 -5.04
C VAL A 90 -2.34 -20.37 -6.48
N HIS A 91 -1.28 -19.59 -6.65
CA HIS A 91 -0.53 -19.51 -7.89
C HIS A 91 0.53 -20.63 -7.93
N ASP A 92 0.65 -21.36 -9.03
CA ASP A 92 1.48 -22.58 -9.17
C ASP A 92 3.00 -22.32 -9.27
N GLN A 93 3.41 -21.16 -9.76
CA GLN A 93 4.81 -20.70 -9.79
C GLN A 93 5.45 -20.64 -8.40
N CYS A 94 6.79 -20.60 -8.36
CA CYS A 94 7.57 -20.51 -7.12
C CYS A 94 7.31 -21.66 -6.11
N GLY A 95 6.87 -22.84 -6.59
CA GLY A 95 6.52 -23.97 -5.73
C GLY A 95 5.17 -23.80 -5.01
N GLY A 96 4.31 -22.90 -5.49
CA GLY A 96 3.04 -22.56 -4.88
C GLY A 96 3.14 -21.26 -4.06
N VAL A 97 2.32 -20.28 -4.40
CA VAL A 97 2.18 -19.02 -3.65
C VAL A 97 0.71 -18.80 -3.31
N LEU A 98 0.38 -18.68 -2.04
CA LEU A 98 -0.93 -18.27 -1.56
C LEU A 98 -1.07 -16.75 -1.74
N VAL A 99 -1.86 -16.35 -2.73
CA VAL A 99 -2.06 -14.95 -3.13
C VAL A 99 -3.16 -14.32 -2.29
N PHE A 100 -2.84 -13.23 -1.60
CA PHE A 100 -3.77 -12.49 -0.76
C PHE A 100 -3.96 -11.03 -1.19
N ARG A 101 -3.15 -10.51 -2.13
CA ARG A 101 -3.26 -9.15 -2.68
C ARG A 101 -3.15 -9.19 -4.19
N SER A 102 -3.93 -8.37 -4.88
CA SER A 102 -3.88 -8.21 -6.34
C SER A 102 -3.85 -6.73 -6.68
N GLU A 103 -3.03 -6.36 -7.67
CA GLU A 103 -3.10 -5.04 -8.30
C GLU A 103 -4.47 -4.92 -9.02
N ASN A 104 -5.06 -3.73 -9.07
CA ASN A 104 -6.47 -3.56 -9.51
C ASN A 104 -6.74 -3.90 -10.99
N GLN A 105 -5.72 -4.00 -11.85
CA GLN A 105 -5.80 -4.54 -13.21
C GLN A 105 -5.30 -5.98 -13.31
N GLY A 106 -4.93 -6.61 -12.19
CA GLY A 106 -4.35 -7.95 -12.14
C GLY A 106 -2.95 -8.02 -12.75
N CYS A 107 -2.21 -6.90 -12.78
CA CYS A 107 -0.85 -6.86 -13.34
C CYS A 107 0.22 -7.40 -12.38
N ALA A 108 -0.08 -7.44 -11.09
CA ALA A 108 0.80 -7.99 -10.06
C ALA A 108 -0.01 -8.66 -8.94
N PHE A 109 0.61 -9.65 -8.31
CA PHE A 109 0.07 -10.38 -7.16
C PHE A 109 1.08 -10.38 -6.01
N TRP A 110 0.60 -10.36 -4.77
CA TRP A 110 1.43 -10.59 -3.59
C TRP A 110 0.93 -11.79 -2.82
N GLY A 111 1.88 -12.54 -2.26
CA GLY A 111 1.55 -13.76 -1.56
C GLY A 111 2.69 -14.34 -0.74
N VAL A 112 2.35 -15.40 -0.02
CA VAL A 112 3.27 -16.19 0.81
C VAL A 112 3.49 -17.53 0.12
N ARG A 113 4.74 -18.01 0.05
CA ARG A 113 5.00 -19.35 -0.51
C ARG A 113 4.35 -20.42 0.36
N LEU A 114 3.80 -21.47 -0.25
CA LEU A 114 3.17 -22.56 0.50
C LEU A 114 4.12 -23.22 1.49
N GLY A 115 5.41 -23.26 1.17
CA GLY A 115 6.45 -23.81 2.04
C GLY A 115 6.79 -22.96 3.27
N ASP A 116 6.26 -21.73 3.37
CA ASP A 116 6.49 -20.82 4.50
C ASP A 116 5.25 -20.66 5.40
N LEU A 117 4.13 -21.35 5.11
CA LEU A 117 2.85 -21.16 5.83
C LEU A 117 2.86 -21.66 7.28
N ASP A 118 3.87 -22.41 7.69
CA ASP A 118 4.06 -22.86 9.08
C ASP A 118 4.61 -21.75 9.99
N GLN A 119 5.10 -20.66 9.42
CA GLN A 119 5.54 -19.48 10.16
C GLN A 119 4.34 -18.59 10.50
N ASP A 120 4.34 -18.02 11.71
CA ASP A 120 3.29 -17.09 12.14
C ASP A 120 3.24 -15.81 11.28
N ASP A 121 4.40 -15.33 10.84
CA ASP A 121 4.58 -14.07 10.13
C ASP A 121 5.59 -14.21 8.98
N PRO A 122 5.23 -14.94 7.92
CA PRO A 122 6.17 -15.35 6.88
C PRO A 122 6.55 -14.20 5.93
N PRO A 123 7.61 -14.36 5.14
CA PRO A 123 7.95 -13.43 4.06
C PRO A 123 6.88 -13.33 2.98
N VAL A 124 6.76 -12.13 2.40
CA VAL A 124 5.87 -11.83 1.27
C VAL A 124 6.69 -11.67 0.00
N PHE A 125 6.16 -12.21 -1.09
CA PHE A 125 6.71 -12.08 -2.43
C PHE A 125 5.73 -11.30 -3.30
N VAL A 126 6.27 -10.59 -4.29
CA VAL A 126 5.49 -9.91 -5.32
C VAL A 126 5.80 -10.52 -6.69
N GLN A 127 4.77 -10.75 -7.49
CA GLN A 127 4.91 -11.13 -8.88
C GLN A 127 5.21 -9.88 -9.70
N ALA A 128 6.46 -9.74 -10.11
CA ALA A 128 6.92 -8.71 -11.04
C ALA A 128 6.98 -9.25 -12.48
N ARG A 129 7.28 -8.38 -13.45
CA ARG A 129 7.40 -8.75 -14.89
C ARG A 129 8.28 -9.96 -15.19
N HIS A 130 9.27 -10.23 -14.35
CA HIS A 130 10.26 -11.29 -14.54
C HIS A 130 10.11 -12.45 -13.55
N GLY A 131 8.96 -12.53 -12.87
CA GLY A 131 8.62 -13.58 -11.93
C GLY A 131 8.48 -13.07 -10.49
N TRP A 132 8.40 -14.01 -9.56
CA TRP A 132 8.25 -13.73 -8.14
C TRP A 132 9.58 -13.28 -7.53
N VAL A 133 9.56 -12.13 -6.85
CA VAL A 133 10.72 -11.58 -6.13
C VAL A 133 10.35 -11.31 -4.66
N PRO A 134 11.31 -11.35 -3.73
CA PRO A 134 11.05 -10.96 -2.34
C PRO A 134 10.53 -9.52 -2.26
N PHE A 135 9.46 -9.31 -1.51
CA PHE A 135 8.86 -7.99 -1.30
C PHE A 135 9.23 -7.44 0.08
N LEU A 136 8.72 -8.05 1.14
CA LEU A 136 9.01 -7.73 2.54
C LEU A 136 9.17 -9.03 3.32
N ASP A 137 9.93 -8.97 4.42
CA ASP A 137 10.34 -10.15 5.18
C ASP A 137 9.26 -10.71 6.11
N ARG A 138 8.16 -9.97 6.31
CA ARG A 138 7.03 -10.33 7.17
C ARG A 138 5.70 -9.86 6.57
N VAL A 139 4.66 -10.68 6.69
CA VAL A 139 3.27 -10.32 6.35
C VAL A 139 2.84 -9.08 7.13
N SER A 140 3.13 -8.99 8.43
CA SER A 140 2.74 -7.83 9.25
C SER A 140 3.30 -6.51 8.73
N LEU A 141 4.53 -6.53 8.22
CA LEU A 141 5.18 -5.37 7.61
C LEU A 141 4.54 -5.03 6.25
N ALA A 142 4.24 -6.05 5.45
CA ALA A 142 3.51 -5.88 4.20
C ALA A 142 2.08 -5.36 4.40
N CYS A 143 1.43 -5.69 5.52
CA CYS A 143 0.12 -5.14 5.87
C CYS A 143 0.20 -3.67 6.30
N ALA A 144 1.27 -3.26 6.99
CA ALA A 144 1.50 -1.85 7.29
C ALA A 144 1.77 -1.04 6.01
N GLU A 145 2.56 -1.60 5.07
CA GLU A 145 2.78 -1.01 3.74
C GLU A 145 1.49 -0.95 2.91
N LEU A 146 0.67 -2.01 2.92
CA LEU A 146 -0.62 -2.06 2.25
C LEU A 146 -1.48 -0.85 2.65
N VAL A 147 -1.66 -0.62 3.94
CA VAL A 147 -2.50 0.48 4.43
C VAL A 147 -1.94 1.85 4.02
N LEU A 148 -0.62 2.02 3.95
CA LEU A 148 -0.01 3.25 3.44
C LEU A 148 -0.29 3.45 1.95
N SER A 149 -0.07 2.42 1.13
CA SER A 149 -0.32 2.45 -0.32
C SER A 149 -1.80 2.70 -0.62
N GLU A 150 -2.69 2.00 0.05
CA GLU A 150 -4.13 2.13 -0.10
C GLU A 150 -4.65 3.51 0.31
N ALA A 151 -4.12 4.06 1.41
CA ALA A 151 -4.44 5.42 1.80
C ALA A 151 -3.89 6.46 0.81
N LEU A 152 -2.64 6.30 0.35
CA LEU A 152 -1.99 7.20 -0.60
C LEU A 152 -2.84 7.36 -1.88
N PHE A 153 -3.27 6.24 -2.47
CA PHE A 153 -4.02 6.21 -3.73
C PHE A 153 -5.55 6.29 -3.57
N GLY A 154 -6.07 6.16 -2.35
CA GLY A 154 -7.50 6.17 -2.06
C GLY A 154 -8.18 7.54 -2.07
N GLY A 155 -9.49 7.57 -1.82
CA GLY A 155 -10.26 8.83 -1.64
C GLY A 155 -10.52 9.62 -2.92
N GLY A 156 -10.57 8.93 -4.08
CA GLY A 156 -10.96 9.52 -5.37
C GLY A 156 -9.98 10.59 -5.89
N GLY A 157 -8.70 10.50 -5.53
CA GLY A 157 -7.64 11.37 -6.06
C GLY A 157 -7.63 12.81 -5.50
N ARG A 158 -8.65 13.23 -4.74
CA ARG A 158 -8.80 14.64 -4.32
C ARG A 158 -7.65 15.12 -3.43
N LEU A 159 -7.04 14.24 -2.65
CA LEU A 159 -5.95 14.60 -1.73
C LEU A 159 -4.60 14.06 -2.19
N TYR A 160 -4.52 13.64 -3.46
CA TYR A 160 -3.36 12.99 -4.04
C TYR A 160 -2.80 13.82 -5.21
N ASN A 161 -1.49 13.74 -5.41
CA ASN A 161 -0.81 14.29 -6.59
C ASN A 161 0.46 13.46 -6.87
N ALA A 162 1.01 13.56 -8.06
CA ALA A 162 2.27 12.92 -8.39
C ALA A 162 3.08 13.70 -9.42
N CYS A 163 4.39 13.50 -9.44
CA CYS A 163 5.26 14.00 -10.49
C CYS A 163 6.47 13.09 -10.68
N GLU A 164 7.04 13.08 -11.89
CA GLU A 164 8.43 12.66 -12.10
C GLU A 164 9.32 13.67 -11.36
N LEU A 165 10.19 13.18 -10.48
CA LEU A 165 11.02 13.99 -9.61
C LEU A 165 12.25 14.50 -10.40
N PRO A 166 12.36 15.81 -10.66
CA PRO A 166 13.52 16.36 -11.35
C PRO A 166 14.81 16.07 -10.58
N ALA A 167 15.91 15.87 -11.32
CA ALA A 167 17.22 15.55 -10.74
C ALA A 167 17.69 16.57 -9.68
N ASP A 168 17.32 17.84 -9.84
CA ASP A 168 17.65 18.94 -8.92
C ASP A 168 16.79 18.96 -7.64
N LEU A 169 15.72 18.16 -7.58
CA LEU A 169 14.83 18.02 -6.41
C LEU A 169 14.97 16.68 -5.68
N LEU A 170 15.88 15.80 -6.11
CA LEU A 170 16.11 14.49 -5.46
C LEU A 170 16.44 14.60 -3.96
N GLU A 171 17.27 15.58 -3.59
CA GLU A 171 17.65 15.81 -2.19
C GLU A 171 16.57 16.58 -1.40
N ALA A 172 15.63 17.24 -2.08
CA ALA A 172 14.61 18.03 -1.39
C ALA A 172 13.66 17.17 -0.54
N VAL A 173 13.41 15.93 -0.96
CA VAL A 173 12.56 14.99 -0.20
C VAL A 173 13.23 14.59 1.13
N PRO A 174 14.43 13.97 1.16
CA PRO A 174 15.09 13.59 2.40
C PRO A 174 15.52 14.78 3.28
N GLU A 175 15.71 15.98 2.71
CA GLU A 175 16.01 17.19 3.50
C GLU A 175 14.80 17.75 4.26
N ARG A 176 13.58 17.50 3.77
CA ARG A 176 12.36 18.17 4.26
C ARG A 176 11.34 17.24 4.88
N PHE A 177 11.41 15.95 4.57
CA PHE A 177 10.50 14.93 5.07
C PHE A 177 11.30 13.82 5.74
N GLN A 178 10.75 13.30 6.84
CA GLN A 178 11.39 12.22 7.57
C GLN A 178 11.19 10.91 6.81
N ARG A 179 12.26 10.13 6.61
CA ARG A 179 12.17 8.78 6.05
C ARG A 179 11.41 7.88 7.03
N VAL A 180 10.34 7.24 6.56
CA VAL A 180 9.64 6.19 7.31
C VAL A 180 10.56 4.98 7.40
N ALA A 181 10.71 4.39 8.58
CA ALA A 181 11.58 3.23 8.84
C ALA A 181 11.00 1.90 8.29
N LEU A 182 10.52 1.92 7.06
CA LEU A 182 10.22 0.76 6.23
C LEU A 182 11.46 0.39 5.41
N PRO A 183 11.82 -0.91 5.33
CA PRO A 183 12.88 -1.38 4.43
C PRO A 183 12.60 -0.96 2.98
N ASP A 184 13.67 -0.82 2.20
CA ASP A 184 13.56 -0.68 0.75
C ASP A 184 13.01 -1.98 0.15
N TYR A 185 12.03 -1.88 -0.75
CA TYR A 185 11.39 -3.03 -1.40
C TYR A 185 11.20 -2.80 -2.91
N PRO A 186 11.07 -3.86 -3.73
CA PRO A 186 10.87 -3.74 -5.18
C PRO A 186 9.52 -3.17 -5.55
N MET A 187 9.52 -2.37 -6.62
CA MET A 187 8.30 -2.07 -7.37
C MET A 187 8.03 -3.19 -8.38
N TRP A 188 6.77 -3.58 -8.53
CA TRP A 188 6.39 -4.72 -9.39
C TRP A 188 6.57 -4.43 -10.90
N THR A 189 6.58 -3.14 -11.28
CA THR A 189 6.76 -2.68 -12.67
C THR A 189 8.15 -3.00 -13.20
N GLY A 190 9.18 -2.90 -12.38
CA GLY A 190 10.56 -3.19 -12.77
C GLY A 190 11.62 -2.59 -11.85
N PRO A 191 12.90 -2.92 -12.08
CA PRO A 191 14.03 -2.40 -11.32
C PRO A 191 14.27 -0.89 -11.51
N GLU A 192 13.72 -0.28 -12.56
CA GLU A 192 13.77 1.17 -12.79
C GLU A 192 13.10 1.97 -11.68
N ASP A 193 12.03 1.43 -11.10
CA ASP A 193 11.23 2.05 -10.04
C ASP A 193 11.67 1.56 -8.64
N PHE A 194 12.82 0.88 -8.55
CA PHE A 194 13.40 0.40 -7.29
C PHE A 194 14.50 1.35 -6.75
N PRO A 195 14.61 1.49 -5.43
CA PRO A 195 13.67 1.08 -4.38
C PRO A 195 12.45 1.98 -4.25
N VAL A 196 11.36 1.39 -3.72
CA VAL A 196 10.24 2.17 -3.17
C VAL A 196 10.62 2.66 -1.77
N ARG A 197 10.42 3.95 -1.52
CA ARG A 197 10.71 4.63 -0.27
C ARG A 197 9.56 5.53 0.18
N TRP A 198 9.30 5.52 1.47
CA TRP A 198 8.28 6.33 2.13
C TRP A 198 8.88 7.45 2.97
N PHE A 199 8.25 8.62 2.90
CA PHE A 199 8.58 9.79 3.71
C PHE A 199 7.30 10.42 4.26
N SER A 200 7.42 11.16 5.36
CA SER A 200 6.29 11.90 5.92
C SER A 200 6.73 13.13 6.69
N ALA A 201 5.72 13.93 6.99
CA ALA A 201 5.69 14.95 8.03
C ALA A 201 4.24 15.00 8.57
N PRO A 202 3.91 15.79 9.60
CA PRO A 202 2.56 15.83 10.13
C PRO A 202 1.49 16.13 9.06
N GLY A 203 0.58 15.19 8.84
CA GLY A 203 -0.48 15.28 7.83
C GLY A 203 -0.02 15.06 6.39
N GLN A 204 1.24 14.68 6.16
CA GLN A 204 1.85 14.57 4.83
C GLN A 204 2.44 13.18 4.63
N LEU A 205 2.07 12.53 3.53
CA LEU A 205 2.55 11.19 3.16
C LEU A 205 3.12 11.22 1.75
N LEU A 206 4.32 10.69 1.59
CA LEU A 206 5.03 10.67 0.32
C LEU A 206 5.59 9.27 0.06
N ARG A 207 5.53 8.84 -1.18
CA ARG A 207 6.15 7.62 -1.68
C ARG A 207 6.99 7.98 -2.92
N GLN A 208 8.25 7.60 -2.89
CA GLN A 208 9.19 7.76 -3.99
C GLN A 208 9.51 6.38 -4.56
N ASP A 209 9.29 6.23 -5.87
CA ASP A 209 9.56 5.02 -6.63
C ASP A 209 10.82 5.26 -7.47
N GLY A 210 11.93 4.61 -7.11
CA GLY A 210 13.24 4.82 -7.73
C GLY A 210 14.08 5.92 -7.06
N LEU A 211 15.36 6.03 -7.42
CA LEU A 211 16.30 6.99 -6.82
C LEU A 211 16.95 7.98 -7.80
N ASP A 212 16.73 7.79 -9.10
CA ASP A 212 17.34 8.62 -10.11
C ASP A 212 16.38 9.70 -10.63
N ALA A 213 16.83 10.43 -11.64
CA ALA A 213 16.09 11.54 -12.25
C ALA A 213 14.76 11.13 -12.93
N HIS A 214 14.48 9.82 -13.03
CA HIS A 214 13.22 9.28 -13.54
C HIS A 214 12.32 8.73 -12.43
N SER A 215 12.73 8.88 -11.17
CA SER A 215 11.92 8.47 -10.03
C SER A 215 10.60 9.21 -9.98
N TRP A 216 9.56 8.49 -9.56
CA TRP A 216 8.23 9.08 -9.37
C TRP A 216 8.01 9.41 -7.91
N LEU A 217 7.54 10.63 -7.66
CA LEU A 217 7.10 11.07 -6.34
C LEU A 217 5.56 11.14 -6.30
N HIS A 218 4.97 10.26 -5.51
CA HIS A 218 3.56 10.21 -5.19
C HIS A 218 3.32 10.85 -3.83
N VAL A 219 2.33 11.72 -3.72
CA VAL A 219 2.09 12.47 -2.49
C VAL A 219 0.61 12.50 -2.12
N ARG A 220 0.34 12.49 -0.82
CA ARG A 220 -0.99 12.69 -0.26
C ARG A 220 -0.93 13.59 0.97
N GLY A 221 -1.82 14.57 0.99
CA GLY A 221 -2.14 15.32 2.22
C GLY A 221 -3.30 14.67 2.97
N ARG A 222 -3.30 14.76 4.30
CA ARG A 222 -4.49 14.44 5.11
C ARG A 222 -5.61 15.46 4.84
N THR A 223 -5.23 16.70 4.59
CA THR A 223 -6.11 17.76 4.11
C THR A 223 -5.60 18.34 2.79
N ARG A 224 -6.42 19.18 2.15
CA ARG A 224 -6.01 19.92 0.94
C ARG A 224 -4.80 20.81 1.20
N ALA A 225 -4.79 21.49 2.35
CA ALA A 225 -3.68 22.36 2.75
C ALA A 225 -2.39 21.57 2.95
N ASP A 226 -2.47 20.37 3.53
CA ASP A 226 -1.29 19.51 3.68
C ASP A 226 -0.72 19.11 2.32
N LEU A 227 -1.57 18.76 1.34
CA LEU A 227 -1.16 18.44 -0.02
C LEU A 227 -0.50 19.64 -0.72
N GLU A 228 -1.12 20.82 -0.62
CA GLU A 228 -0.59 22.06 -1.20
C GLU A 228 0.78 22.39 -0.60
N ALA A 229 0.95 22.24 0.72
CA ALA A 229 2.22 22.45 1.39
C ALA A 229 3.32 21.47 0.92
N ILE A 230 2.99 20.21 0.62
CA ILE A 230 3.95 19.28 -0.01
C ILE A 230 4.37 19.81 -1.38
N CYS A 231 3.40 20.22 -2.21
CA CYS A 231 3.64 20.68 -3.57
C CYS A 231 4.46 21.99 -3.63
N GLU A 232 4.30 22.87 -2.64
CA GLU A 232 5.11 24.08 -2.48
C GLU A 232 6.54 23.76 -2.01
N THR A 233 6.70 22.75 -1.16
CA THR A 233 8.00 22.34 -0.62
C THR A 233 8.87 21.66 -1.68
N VAL A 234 8.25 20.85 -2.54
CA VAL A 234 8.90 20.16 -3.68
C VAL A 234 8.27 20.68 -4.96
N PRO A 235 8.82 21.73 -5.60
CA PRO A 235 8.20 22.39 -6.75
C PRO A 235 8.37 21.60 -8.07
N GLY A 236 7.92 20.34 -8.08
CA GLY A 236 7.93 19.45 -9.24
C GLY A 236 6.83 19.77 -10.26
N ARG A 237 6.85 19.04 -11.39
CA ARG A 237 5.78 19.12 -12.41
C ARG A 237 4.59 18.24 -12.01
N TRP A 238 3.80 18.76 -11.08
CA TRP A 238 2.64 18.06 -10.52
C TRP A 238 1.56 17.75 -11.56
N SER A 239 1.22 16.47 -11.67
CA SER A 239 0.14 15.94 -12.48
C SER A 239 -1.07 15.75 -11.58
N LEU A 240 -1.92 16.79 -11.46
CA LEU A 240 -3.14 16.74 -10.64
C LEU A 240 -3.85 15.40 -10.86
N GLY A 241 -4.05 14.64 -9.78
CA GLY A 241 -4.74 13.36 -9.83
C GLY A 241 -6.14 13.55 -10.40
N TYR A 242 -6.30 13.22 -11.67
CA TYR A 242 -7.52 13.39 -12.48
C TYR A 242 -8.07 14.83 -12.52
N THR A 243 -7.97 15.44 -13.70
CA THR A 243 -8.83 16.57 -14.09
C THR A 243 -10.29 16.15 -13.96
N GLU A 244 -11.14 16.97 -13.32
CA GLU A 244 -12.59 16.90 -13.56
C GLU A 244 -12.84 17.14 -15.05
N SER A 245 -12.79 16.09 -15.87
CA SER A 245 -13.22 16.15 -17.27
C SER A 245 -13.40 14.76 -17.84
N LEU A 246 -14.56 14.16 -17.57
CA LEU A 246 -15.33 13.42 -18.56
C LEU A 246 -16.82 13.62 -18.27
N ASP A 247 -17.28 14.88 -18.38
CA ASP A 247 -18.57 15.07 -19.05
C ASP A 247 -18.34 14.57 -20.49
N ALA A 248 -18.59 13.28 -20.69
CA ALA A 248 -18.64 12.68 -22.01
C ALA A 248 -19.87 13.27 -22.73
N GLY A 249 -19.73 14.50 -23.22
CA GLY A 249 -20.52 14.95 -24.36
C GLY A 249 -20.33 13.92 -25.48
N PRO A 250 -21.41 13.44 -26.12
CA PRO A 250 -21.30 12.36 -27.09
C PRO A 250 -20.38 12.77 -28.23
N LEU A 251 -19.36 11.95 -28.49
CA LEU A 251 -18.46 12.12 -29.62
C LEU A 251 -19.29 12.09 -30.93
N PRO A 252 -19.09 13.04 -31.86
CA PRO A 252 -19.82 13.05 -33.11
C PRO A 252 -19.37 11.87 -33.97
N PHE A 253 -20.25 10.86 -34.10
CA PHE A 253 -20.16 9.90 -35.18
C PHE A 253 -20.63 10.60 -36.46
N GLU A 254 -19.70 10.86 -37.39
CA GLU A 254 -20.05 11.08 -38.79
C GLU A 254 -19.93 9.74 -39.55
N PRO A 255 -21.04 9.18 -40.07
CA PRO A 255 -20.96 8.05 -40.97
C PRO A 255 -20.65 8.53 -42.40
N SER A 256 -19.71 7.83 -43.06
CA SER A 256 -19.55 7.83 -44.52
C SER A 256 -20.70 7.09 -45.20
#